data_AF-A0A1V5HLB4-F1
#
_entry.id   AF-A0A1V5HLB4-F1
#
_cell.length_a   1.000
_cell.length_b   1.000
_cell.length_c   1.000
_cell.angle_alpha   90.00
_cell.angle_beta   90.00
_cell.angle_gamma   90.00
#
_symmetry.space_group_name_H-M   'P 1'
#
loop_
_entity.id
_entity.type
_entity.pdbx_description
1 polymer ?
#
loop_
_entity_poly.entity_id
_entity_poly.type
_entity_poly.pdbx_seq_one_letter_code
_entity_poly.pdbx_strand_id
1 'polypeptide(L)'
;MVAVVIAVGLNLKNQGIVDLAVIVIFIGFVQSIYDPLQSLSETFSDFMATQAGAEKVMQLLDAKPEIVDTPEVVAKYGDLFHNNYAAFEPLLGTIDFENVSFHYSNGVEVIHPLNLHIAKGTSLAIVGETGSGKTTTVNLLCRFYQPTGGKILIDGVDYLTRSVGWLRSNIGYVQQEPFVFTGTFKENIKYGKPDATDEEVIAAAKMVDVHDFIMSQPKGYDTYLDDGGGNLSQGQKQLVSFARAIIRNPAILILDEATSSIDTETEAIVQKAIAVLLKGRTSIVIAHRLSTIVNSDRILVMDHGNVVEDGNHKTLMEQKGAYYNLYMNQFKDLSIQEQFDAYKSQIEDKKVKI
;
A
#
# COMPACT_ATOMS: atom_id res chain seq x y z
N MET A 1 -58.50 -2.47 -15.94
CA MET A 1 -59.67 -2.58 -15.04
C MET A 1 -60.66 -1.43 -15.21
N VAL A 2 -60.24 -0.15 -15.22
CA VAL A 2 -61.15 1.01 -15.38
C VAL A 2 -62.04 0.92 -16.64
N ALA A 3 -61.49 0.51 -17.79
CA ALA A 3 -62.27 0.33 -19.01
C ALA A 3 -63.38 -0.74 -18.89
N VAL A 4 -63.15 -1.80 -18.09
CA VAL A 4 -64.15 -2.84 -17.82
C VAL A 4 -65.26 -2.29 -16.92
N VAL A 5 -64.90 -1.52 -15.89
CA VAL A 5 -65.86 -0.85 -14.99
C VAL A 5 -66.73 0.14 -15.77
N ILE A 6 -66.16 0.88 -16.71
CA ILE A 6 -66.91 1.81 -17.58
C ILE A 6 -67.84 1.03 -18.52
N ALA A 7 -67.35 -0.01 -19.20
CA ALA A 7 -68.14 -0.78 -20.16
C ALA A 7 -69.32 -1.51 -19.50
N VAL A 8 -69.07 -2.19 -18.37
CA VAL A 8 -70.11 -2.91 -17.61
C VAL A 8 -71.03 -1.92 -16.89
N GLY A 9 -70.49 -0.86 -16.31
CA GLY A 9 -71.27 0.19 -15.63
C GLY A 9 -72.25 0.90 -16.56
N LEU A 10 -71.82 1.26 -17.78
CA LEU A 10 -72.69 1.88 -18.78
C LEU A 10 -73.78 0.91 -19.27
N ASN A 11 -73.48 -0.38 -19.39
CA ASN A 11 -74.47 -1.39 -19.74
C ASN A 11 -75.56 -1.52 -18.66
N LEU A 12 -75.17 -1.59 -17.38
CA LEU A 12 -76.09 -1.65 -16.24
C LEU A 12 -76.89 -0.34 -16.06
N LYS A 13 -76.29 0.80 -16.36
CA LYS A 13 -76.99 2.10 -16.39
C LYS A 13 -78.07 2.12 -17.47
N ASN A 14 -77.78 1.61 -18.66
CA ASN A 14 -78.76 1.52 -19.75
C ASN A 14 -79.93 0.59 -19.42
N GLN A 15 -79.74 -0.36 -18.51
CA GLN A 15 -80.79 -1.22 -17.95
C GLN A 15 -81.55 -0.60 -16.76
N GLY A 16 -81.17 0.61 -16.32
CA GLY A 16 -81.79 1.31 -15.19
C GLY A 16 -81.39 0.78 -13.81
N ILE A 17 -80.33 -0.03 -13.73
CA ILE A 17 -79.92 -0.74 -12.49
C ILE A 17 -78.99 0.12 -11.62
N VAL A 18 -78.17 0.99 -12.23
CA VAL A 18 -77.20 1.84 -11.53
C VAL A 18 -77.14 3.27 -12.08
N ASP A 19 -76.84 4.22 -11.21
CA ASP A 19 -76.61 5.62 -11.58
C ASP A 19 -75.18 5.89 -12.03
N LEU A 20 -74.99 6.98 -12.78
CA LEU A 20 -73.67 7.44 -13.21
C LEU A 20 -72.72 7.71 -12.03
N ALA A 21 -73.26 8.20 -10.90
CA ALA A 21 -72.50 8.45 -9.68
C ALA A 21 -71.87 7.17 -9.12
N VAL A 22 -72.58 6.04 -9.20
CA VAL A 22 -72.08 4.73 -8.73
C VAL A 22 -70.88 4.28 -9.57
N ILE A 23 -70.92 4.50 -10.89
CA ILE A 23 -69.81 4.15 -11.79
C ILE A 23 -68.55 4.98 -11.43
N VAL A 24 -68.70 6.28 -11.18
CA VAL A 24 -67.59 7.17 -10.80
C VAL A 24 -66.98 6.74 -9.46
N ILE A 25 -67.82 6.44 -8.46
CA ILE A 25 -67.37 5.92 -7.17
C ILE A 25 -66.63 4.59 -7.33
N PHE A 26 -67.13 3.69 -8.19
CA PHE A 26 -66.52 2.38 -8.42
C PHE A 26 -65.16 2.49 -9.12
N ILE A 27 -64.98 3.45 -10.04
CA ILE A 27 -63.66 3.75 -10.62
C ILE A 27 -62.68 4.17 -9.52
N GLY A 28 -63.11 5.04 -8.60
CA GLY A 28 -62.32 5.44 -7.43
C GLY A 28 -61.96 4.26 -6.53
N PHE A 29 -62.90 3.34 -6.28
CA PHE A 29 -62.62 2.12 -5.50
C PHE A 29 -61.61 1.19 -6.20
N VAL A 30 -61.72 1.02 -7.52
CA VAL A 30 -60.77 0.19 -8.27
C VAL A 30 -59.36 0.77 -8.19
N GLN A 31 -59.21 2.09 -8.30
CA GLN A 31 -57.91 2.76 -8.12
C GLN A 31 -57.39 2.63 -6.68
N SER A 32 -58.27 2.85 -5.69
CA SER A 32 -57.96 2.68 -4.27
C SER A 32 -57.52 1.28 -3.88
N ILE A 33 -57.82 0.25 -4.69
CA ILE A 33 -57.35 -1.12 -4.49
C ILE A 33 -56.08 -1.38 -5.28
N TYR A 34 -55.98 -0.86 -6.50
CA TYR A 34 -54.86 -1.13 -7.40
C TYR A 34 -53.56 -0.47 -6.94
N ASP A 35 -53.61 0.81 -6.54
CA ASP A 35 -52.41 1.56 -6.18
C ASP A 35 -51.71 0.95 -4.94
N PRO A 36 -52.40 0.58 -3.84
CA PRO A 36 -51.76 -0.12 -2.72
C PRO A 36 -51.16 -1.48 -3.10
N LEU A 37 -51.75 -2.19 -4.07
CA LEU A 37 -51.28 -3.50 -4.53
C LEU A 37 -49.98 -3.38 -5.31
N GLN A 38 -49.89 -2.34 -6.15
CA GLN A 38 -48.65 -1.99 -6.83
C GLN A 38 -47.59 -1.51 -5.82
N SER A 39 -47.92 -0.59 -4.93
CA SER A 39 -47.00 -0.11 -3.89
C SER A 39 -46.50 -1.22 -2.98
N LEU A 40 -47.33 -2.23 -2.68
CA LEU A 40 -46.90 -3.42 -1.93
C LEU A 40 -45.84 -4.22 -2.70
N SER A 41 -45.99 -4.35 -4.01
CA SER A 41 -45.03 -5.08 -4.86
C SER A 41 -43.70 -4.33 -4.97
N GLU A 42 -43.74 -3.01 -5.11
CA GLU A 42 -42.57 -2.13 -5.09
C GLU A 42 -41.88 -2.19 -3.72
N THR A 43 -42.63 -2.02 -2.63
CA THR A 43 -42.10 -2.10 -1.25
C THR A 43 -41.48 -3.46 -0.96
N PHE A 44 -42.08 -4.56 -1.44
CA PHE A 44 -41.52 -5.89 -1.29
C PHE A 44 -40.20 -6.05 -2.05
N SER A 45 -40.11 -5.48 -3.26
CA SER A 45 -38.86 -5.47 -4.05
C SER A 45 -37.77 -4.64 -3.35
N ASP A 46 -38.13 -3.47 -2.82
CA ASP A 46 -37.22 -2.61 -2.06
C ASP A 46 -36.76 -3.28 -0.75
N PHE A 47 -37.66 -3.99 -0.07
CA PHE A 47 -37.34 -4.78 1.11
C PHE A 47 -36.30 -5.86 0.79
N MET A 48 -36.49 -6.61 -0.30
CA MET A 48 -35.53 -7.63 -0.74
C MET A 48 -34.15 -7.03 -1.07
N ALA A 49 -34.11 -5.89 -1.77
CA ALA A 49 -32.86 -5.20 -2.07
C ALA A 49 -32.17 -4.68 -0.80
N THR A 50 -32.94 -4.14 0.13
CA THR A 50 -32.46 -3.65 1.44
C THR A 50 -31.92 -4.79 2.29
N GLN A 51 -32.60 -5.95 2.31
CA GLN A 51 -32.13 -7.14 3.02
C GLN A 51 -30.77 -7.60 2.48
N ALA A 52 -30.60 -7.69 1.16
CA ALA A 52 -29.31 -8.05 0.56
C ALA A 52 -28.21 -7.03 0.89
N GLY A 53 -28.55 -5.75 0.98
CA GLY A 53 -27.64 -4.70 1.47
C GLY A 53 -27.24 -4.90 2.93
N ALA A 54 -28.21 -5.19 3.80
CA ALA A 54 -27.98 -5.45 5.22
C ALA A 54 -27.10 -6.70 5.45
N GLU A 55 -27.31 -7.76 4.67
CA GLU A 55 -26.47 -8.97 4.73
C GLU A 55 -25.01 -8.67 4.40
N LYS A 56 -24.74 -7.84 3.38
CA LYS A 56 -23.36 -7.42 3.04
C LYS A 56 -22.71 -6.60 4.16
N VAL A 57 -23.48 -5.70 4.80
CA VAL A 57 -22.97 -4.91 5.94
C VAL A 57 -22.65 -5.83 7.12
N MET A 58 -23.53 -6.80 7.43
CA MET A 58 -23.29 -7.77 8.50
C MET A 58 -22.06 -8.64 8.20
N GLN A 59 -21.89 -9.11 6.97
CA GLN A 59 -20.69 -9.85 6.56
C GLN A 59 -19.41 -9.04 6.78
N LEU A 60 -19.44 -7.72 6.53
CA LEU A 60 -18.30 -6.85 6.77
C LEU A 60 -18.03 -6.63 8.28
N LEU A 61 -19.09 -6.48 9.08
CA LEU A 61 -18.97 -6.31 10.54
C LEU A 61 -18.47 -7.58 11.24
N ASP A 62 -18.86 -8.76 10.74
CA ASP A 62 -18.46 -10.06 11.27
C ASP A 62 -17.09 -10.52 10.75
N ALA A 63 -16.50 -9.80 9.79
CA ALA A 63 -15.20 -10.12 9.24
C ALA A 63 -14.12 -10.02 10.31
N LYS A 64 -13.45 -11.15 10.60
CA LYS A 64 -12.35 -11.19 11.57
C LYS A 64 -11.04 -10.79 10.90
N PRO A 65 -10.18 -10.02 11.58
CA PRO A 65 -8.82 -9.77 11.09
C PRO A 65 -8.07 -11.10 10.90
N GLU A 66 -7.39 -11.26 9.77
CA GLU A 66 -6.58 -12.45 9.50
C GLU A 66 -5.31 -12.50 10.35
N ILE A 67 -4.73 -11.32 10.62
CA ILE A 67 -3.51 -11.18 11.43
C ILE A 67 -3.90 -10.77 12.84
N VAL A 68 -3.76 -11.70 13.78
CA VAL A 68 -4.02 -11.49 15.21
C VAL A 68 -2.80 -11.97 15.99
N ASP A 69 -2.33 -11.14 16.92
CA ASP A 69 -1.26 -11.51 17.85
C ASP A 69 -1.79 -12.50 18.90
N THR A 70 -0.94 -13.41 19.39
CA THR A 70 -1.37 -14.40 20.40
C THR A 70 -1.71 -13.73 21.73
N PRO A 71 -2.53 -14.36 22.60
CA PRO A 71 -2.88 -13.80 23.91
C PRO A 71 -1.65 -13.42 24.75
N GLU A 72 -0.57 -14.18 24.67
CA GLU A 72 0.69 -13.93 25.38
C GLU A 72 1.38 -12.66 24.86
N VAL A 73 1.37 -12.45 23.54
CA VAL A 73 1.93 -11.26 22.89
C VAL A 73 1.10 -10.03 23.26
N VAL A 74 -0.22 -10.14 23.21
CA VAL A 74 -1.14 -9.05 23.60
C VAL A 74 -0.97 -8.68 25.08
N ALA A 75 -0.81 -9.66 25.97
CA ALA A 75 -0.58 -9.41 27.39
C ALA A 75 0.70 -8.60 27.66
N LYS A 76 1.74 -8.77 26.83
CA LYS A 76 3.02 -8.06 26.97
C LYS A 76 2.99 -6.68 26.29
N TYR A 77 2.58 -6.65 25.02
CA TYR A 77 2.73 -5.49 24.13
C TYR A 77 1.46 -4.65 23.96
N GLY A 78 0.32 -5.11 24.48
CA GLY A 78 -0.99 -4.55 24.17
C GLY A 78 -1.54 -5.03 22.83
N ASP A 79 -2.74 -4.57 22.49
CA ASP A 79 -3.39 -4.86 21.20
C ASP A 79 -3.05 -3.79 20.14
N LEU A 80 -3.53 -4.00 18.91
CA LEU A 80 -3.29 -3.09 17.78
C LEU A 80 -3.74 -1.65 18.01
N PHE A 81 -4.77 -1.44 18.84
CA PHE A 81 -5.36 -0.14 19.14
C PHE A 81 -4.80 0.47 20.43
N HIS A 82 -4.30 -0.37 21.35
CA HIS A 82 -3.79 0.01 22.66
C HIS A 82 -2.39 -0.58 22.88
N ASN A 83 -1.39 0.00 22.21
CA ASN A 83 0.00 -0.43 22.34
C ASN A 83 0.59 -0.05 23.71
N ASN A 84 1.28 -1.00 24.35
CA ASN A 84 2.13 -0.77 25.50
C ASN A 84 3.54 -0.39 25.04
N TYR A 85 3.73 0.87 24.67
CA TYR A 85 5.03 1.38 24.19
C TYR A 85 6.18 1.19 25.20
N ALA A 86 5.90 1.08 26.49
CA ALA A 86 6.93 0.83 27.51
C ALA A 86 7.53 -0.59 27.39
N ALA A 87 6.79 -1.54 26.81
CA ALA A 87 7.27 -2.89 26.55
C ALA A 87 8.02 -3.02 25.21
N PHE A 88 8.13 -1.95 24.41
CA PHE A 88 8.76 -2.02 23.11
C PHE A 88 10.28 -2.01 23.25
N GLU A 89 10.91 -3.15 23.06
CA GLU A 89 12.36 -3.23 23.04
C GLU A 89 12.96 -2.55 21.80
N PRO A 90 14.20 -2.01 21.88
CA PRO A 90 14.90 -1.49 20.70
C PRO A 90 15.17 -2.58 19.65
N LEU A 91 15.03 -2.24 18.37
CA LEU A 91 15.34 -3.09 17.24
C LEU A 91 16.73 -2.74 16.68
N LEU A 92 17.61 -3.72 16.51
CA LEU A 92 18.97 -3.52 15.98
C LEU A 92 18.98 -3.50 14.45
N GLY A 93 18.23 -4.40 13.79
CA GLY A 93 17.98 -4.35 12.36
C GLY A 93 18.47 -5.57 11.59
N THR A 94 18.81 -6.68 12.25
CA THR A 94 19.18 -7.93 11.55
C THR A 94 17.90 -8.71 11.22
N ILE A 95 17.79 -9.23 10.00
CA ILE A 95 16.61 -9.95 9.50
C ILE A 95 17.04 -11.30 8.95
N ASP A 96 16.36 -12.37 9.34
CA ASP A 96 16.60 -13.73 8.87
C ASP A 96 15.30 -14.35 8.36
N PHE A 97 15.35 -14.89 7.14
CA PHE A 97 14.34 -15.80 6.62
C PHE A 97 14.90 -17.21 6.73
N GLU A 98 14.20 -18.09 7.46
CA GLU A 98 14.60 -19.49 7.64
C GLU A 98 13.56 -20.41 6.98
N ASN A 99 13.90 -20.95 5.80
CA ASN A 99 13.05 -21.82 4.98
C ASN A 99 11.63 -21.27 4.76
N VAL A 100 11.52 -19.96 4.52
CA VAL A 100 10.23 -19.29 4.41
C VAL A 100 9.53 -19.68 3.10
N SER A 101 8.33 -20.22 3.22
CA SER A 101 7.43 -20.50 2.09
C SER A 101 6.14 -19.70 2.24
N PHE A 102 5.53 -19.35 1.11
CA PHE A 102 4.25 -18.64 1.11
C PHE A 102 3.43 -18.90 -0.15
N HIS A 103 2.13 -19.08 0.03
CA HIS A 103 1.12 -19.02 -1.02
C HIS A 103 -0.03 -18.11 -0.59
N TYR A 104 -0.67 -17.43 -1.54
CA TYR A 104 -1.93 -16.72 -1.28
C TYR A 104 -3.11 -17.72 -1.21
N SER A 105 -4.34 -17.22 -1.06
CA SER A 105 -5.56 -18.03 -0.93
C SER A 105 -5.86 -18.94 -2.14
N ASN A 106 -5.22 -18.69 -3.29
CA ASN A 106 -5.34 -19.52 -4.50
C ASN A 106 -4.50 -20.82 -4.44
N GLY A 107 -3.67 -21.02 -3.39
CA GLY A 107 -2.89 -22.23 -3.16
C GLY A 107 -1.63 -22.35 -4.02
N VAL A 108 -1.34 -21.38 -4.90
CA VAL A 108 -0.11 -21.37 -5.71
C VAL A 108 1.01 -20.77 -4.87
N GLU A 109 2.08 -21.54 -4.66
CA GLU A 109 3.28 -21.08 -3.95
C GLU A 109 3.93 -19.95 -4.73
N VAL A 110 4.13 -18.81 -4.05
CA VAL A 110 4.73 -17.58 -4.60
C VAL A 110 6.13 -17.36 -4.05
N ILE A 111 6.40 -17.81 -2.82
CA ILE A 111 7.74 -17.85 -2.24
C ILE A 111 8.03 -19.31 -1.94
N HIS A 112 9.07 -19.84 -2.57
CA HIS A 112 9.61 -21.15 -2.27
C HIS A 112 10.63 -21.03 -1.14
N PRO A 113 10.99 -22.12 -0.42
CA PRO A 113 11.76 -22.07 0.82
C PRO A 113 12.96 -21.12 0.76
N LEU A 114 12.74 -19.89 1.24
CA LEU A 114 13.66 -18.78 1.15
C LEU A 114 14.55 -18.76 2.39
N ASN A 115 15.86 -18.81 2.15
CA ASN A 115 16.87 -18.59 3.18
C ASN A 115 17.62 -17.31 2.86
N LEU A 116 17.47 -16.29 3.71
CA LEU A 116 18.04 -14.97 3.49
C LEU A 116 18.45 -14.35 4.83
N HIS A 117 19.72 -13.97 4.94
CA HIS A 117 20.26 -13.22 6.09
C HIS A 117 20.55 -11.79 5.67
N ILE A 118 20.00 -10.79 6.35
CA ILE A 118 20.25 -9.37 6.12
C ILE A 118 20.86 -8.79 7.40
N ALA A 119 22.15 -8.45 7.36
CA ALA A 119 22.84 -7.87 8.50
C ALA A 119 22.37 -6.44 8.77
N LYS A 120 22.36 -6.04 10.04
CA LYS A 120 22.12 -4.65 10.46
C LYS A 120 22.87 -3.64 9.59
N GLY A 121 22.16 -2.60 9.14
CA GLY A 121 22.74 -1.47 8.40
C GLY A 121 23.06 -1.79 6.94
N THR A 122 22.67 -2.97 6.44
CA THR A 122 22.84 -3.36 5.04
C THR A 122 21.76 -2.72 4.18
N SER A 123 22.14 -2.10 3.07
CA SER A 123 21.21 -1.74 2.00
C SER A 123 21.08 -2.86 0.98
N LEU A 124 19.96 -3.59 1.03
CA LEU A 124 19.61 -4.67 0.11
C LEU A 124 18.68 -4.16 -1.00
N ALA A 125 19.08 -4.32 -2.25
CA ALA A 125 18.17 -4.20 -3.39
C ALA A 125 17.58 -5.57 -3.76
N ILE A 126 16.29 -5.64 -4.01
CA ILE A 126 15.61 -6.82 -4.56
C ILE A 126 15.15 -6.49 -5.98
N VAL A 127 15.63 -7.26 -6.95
CA VAL A 127 15.35 -7.08 -8.39
C VAL A 127 14.84 -8.37 -9.01
N GLY A 128 14.17 -8.26 -10.16
CA GLY A 128 13.57 -9.41 -10.86
C GLY A 128 12.32 -8.99 -11.64
N GLU A 129 11.80 -9.89 -12.46
CA GLU A 129 10.60 -9.61 -13.27
C GLU A 129 9.33 -9.47 -12.43
N THR A 130 8.27 -8.91 -13.02
CA THR A 130 6.95 -8.86 -12.37
C THR A 130 6.48 -10.28 -12.05
N GLY A 131 6.02 -10.50 -10.82
CA GLY A 131 5.61 -11.83 -10.35
C GLY A 131 6.75 -12.68 -9.75
N SER A 132 7.99 -12.18 -9.68
CA SER A 132 9.11 -12.95 -9.11
C SER A 132 9.10 -13.11 -7.59
N GLY A 133 8.17 -12.46 -6.87
CA GLY A 133 8.02 -12.58 -5.41
C GLY A 133 8.53 -11.40 -4.58
N LYS A 134 9.13 -10.36 -5.19
CA LYS A 134 9.75 -9.20 -4.48
C LYS A 134 8.82 -8.54 -3.45
N THR A 135 7.64 -8.10 -3.91
CA THR A 135 6.63 -7.44 -3.05
C THR A 135 6.10 -8.40 -1.99
N THR A 136 5.95 -9.69 -2.33
CA THR A 136 5.53 -10.72 -1.37
C THR A 136 6.55 -10.89 -0.25
N THR A 137 7.85 -10.94 -0.55
CA THR A 137 8.93 -11.01 0.46
C THR A 137 8.85 -9.85 1.46
N VAL A 138 8.64 -8.63 0.93
CA VAL A 138 8.47 -7.43 1.73
C VAL A 138 7.18 -7.46 2.56
N ASN A 139 6.07 -7.91 1.98
CA ASN A 139 4.80 -8.03 2.69
C ASN A 139 4.85 -9.04 3.85
N LEU A 140 5.61 -10.13 3.69
CA LEU A 140 5.85 -11.11 4.76
C LEU A 140 6.66 -10.50 5.90
N LEU A 141 7.70 -9.72 5.60
CA LEU A 141 8.49 -9.00 6.60
C LEU A 141 7.66 -7.98 7.39
N CYS A 142 6.77 -7.25 6.71
CA CYS A 142 5.84 -6.28 7.32
C CYS A 142 4.70 -6.93 8.12
N ARG A 143 4.60 -8.27 8.09
CA ARG A 143 3.46 -9.04 8.55
C ARG A 143 2.13 -8.48 8.02
N PHE A 144 2.08 -8.17 6.73
CA PHE A 144 0.81 -8.03 6.01
C PHE A 144 0.24 -9.41 5.69
N TYR A 145 1.12 -10.39 5.49
CA TYR A 145 0.81 -11.82 5.48
C TYR A 145 1.75 -12.55 6.43
N GLN A 146 1.36 -13.76 6.85
CA GLN A 146 2.24 -14.67 7.59
C GLN A 146 2.76 -15.77 6.65
N PRO A 147 4.03 -16.21 6.80
CA PRO A 147 4.55 -17.38 6.10
C PRO A 147 3.65 -18.60 6.29
N THR A 148 3.48 -19.39 5.22
CA THR A 148 2.79 -20.69 5.31
C THR A 148 3.73 -21.81 5.75
N GLY A 149 5.04 -21.59 5.64
CA GLY A 149 6.09 -22.46 6.16
C GLY A 149 7.36 -21.66 6.51
N GLY A 150 8.21 -22.24 7.36
CA GLY A 150 9.41 -21.56 7.86
C GLY A 150 9.09 -20.47 8.88
N LYS A 151 10.05 -19.58 9.13
CA LYS A 151 9.90 -18.46 10.06
C LYS A 151 10.79 -17.28 9.67
N ILE A 152 10.37 -16.09 10.09
CA ILE A 152 11.12 -14.85 9.93
C ILE A 152 11.59 -14.41 11.31
N LEU A 153 12.91 -14.27 11.47
CA LEU A 153 13.52 -13.76 12.70
C LEU A 153 13.94 -12.31 12.51
N ILE A 154 13.75 -11.52 13.55
CA ILE A 154 14.32 -10.17 13.64
C ILE A 154 15.17 -10.11 14.90
N ASP A 155 16.44 -9.79 14.72
CA ASP A 155 17.48 -9.84 15.75
C ASP A 155 17.52 -11.22 16.45
N GLY A 156 17.40 -12.30 15.66
CA GLY A 156 17.45 -13.69 16.14
C GLY A 156 16.20 -14.20 16.86
N VAL A 157 15.13 -13.39 16.94
CA VAL A 157 13.87 -13.76 17.61
C VAL A 157 12.75 -13.82 16.57
N ASP A 158 11.95 -14.88 16.61
CA ASP A 158 10.79 -15.02 15.73
C ASP A 158 9.88 -13.81 15.90
N TYR A 159 9.65 -13.10 14.79
CA TYR A 159 8.88 -11.89 14.84
C TYR A 159 7.48 -12.15 15.42
N LEU A 160 6.88 -13.35 15.26
CA LEU A 160 5.52 -13.71 15.72
C LEU A 160 5.38 -13.64 17.25
N THR A 161 6.50 -13.72 17.97
CA THR A 161 6.54 -13.56 19.43
C THR A 161 6.50 -12.10 19.89
N ARG A 162 6.45 -11.16 18.94
CA ARG A 162 6.31 -9.72 19.15
C ARG A 162 5.06 -9.21 18.45
N SER A 163 4.47 -8.14 19.00
CA SER A 163 3.25 -7.61 18.43
C SER A 163 3.47 -6.99 17.05
N VAL A 164 2.42 -7.00 16.24
CA VAL A 164 2.37 -6.26 14.97
C VAL A 164 2.68 -4.77 15.20
N GLY A 165 2.17 -4.20 16.31
CA GLY A 165 2.42 -2.82 16.69
C GLY A 165 3.90 -2.52 16.93
N TRP A 166 4.60 -3.38 17.67
CA TRP A 166 6.05 -3.29 17.86
C TRP A 166 6.79 -3.38 16.53
N LEU A 167 6.47 -4.38 15.72
CA LEU A 167 7.13 -4.63 14.44
C LEU A 167 7.01 -3.41 13.51
N ARG A 168 5.78 -2.96 13.28
CA ARG A 168 5.48 -1.82 12.40
C ARG A 168 5.92 -0.49 13.00
N SER A 169 6.22 -0.43 14.30
CA SER A 169 6.84 0.74 14.91
C SER A 169 8.30 0.94 14.54
N ASN A 170 8.99 -0.14 14.22
CA ASN A 170 10.39 -0.13 13.84
C ASN A 170 10.62 -0.20 12.32
N ILE A 171 9.54 -0.37 11.52
CA ILE A 171 9.57 -0.42 10.07
C ILE A 171 9.01 0.90 9.49
N GLY A 172 9.80 1.55 8.64
CA GLY A 172 9.30 2.58 7.73
C GLY A 172 8.98 1.96 6.39
N TYR A 173 7.76 2.14 5.90
CA TYR A 173 7.35 1.64 4.59
C TYR A 173 7.04 2.83 3.67
N VAL A 174 7.75 2.90 2.56
CA VAL A 174 7.52 3.88 1.49
C VAL A 174 6.97 3.13 0.29
N GLN A 175 5.71 3.39 -0.04
CA GLN A 175 5.00 2.76 -1.16
C GLN A 175 5.45 3.34 -2.50
N GLN A 176 5.25 2.54 -3.55
CA GLN A 176 5.41 2.92 -4.95
C GLN A 176 4.64 4.19 -5.30
N GLU A 177 3.36 4.22 -4.93
CA GLU A 177 2.52 5.40 -5.06
C GLU A 177 2.40 6.07 -3.69
N PRO A 178 3.07 7.22 -3.45
CA PRO A 178 2.98 7.90 -2.17
C PRO A 178 1.58 8.47 -1.96
N PHE A 179 0.97 8.12 -0.83
CA PHE A 179 -0.33 8.66 -0.45
C PHE A 179 -0.20 9.83 0.53
N VAL A 180 -0.93 10.90 0.27
CA VAL A 180 -1.06 12.07 1.15
C VAL A 180 -2.49 12.06 1.70
N PHE A 181 -2.62 12.07 3.02
CA PHE A 181 -3.90 12.09 3.69
C PHE A 181 -4.51 13.49 3.64
N THR A 182 -5.84 13.55 3.69
CA THR A 182 -6.56 14.79 3.91
C THR A 182 -6.14 15.43 5.25
N GLY A 183 -5.70 16.69 5.23
CA GLY A 183 -5.16 17.41 6.39
C GLY A 183 -4.00 18.32 6.01
N THR A 184 -3.32 18.89 7.00
CA THR A 184 -2.17 19.79 6.78
C THR A 184 -0.88 19.04 6.43
N PHE A 185 0.12 19.73 5.87
CA PHE A 185 1.47 19.15 5.74
C PHE A 185 2.01 18.68 7.09
N LYS A 186 1.78 19.48 8.14
CA LYS A 186 2.18 19.15 9.52
C LYS A 186 1.58 17.81 9.96
N GLU A 187 0.27 17.65 9.84
CA GLU A 187 -0.43 16.41 10.21
C GLU A 187 0.04 15.21 9.37
N ASN A 188 0.27 15.42 8.08
CA ASN A 188 0.77 14.38 7.19
C ASN A 188 2.17 13.88 7.59
N ILE A 189 3.08 14.77 7.99
CA ILE A 189 4.41 14.38 8.47
C ILE A 189 4.29 13.74 9.86
N LYS A 190 3.54 14.36 10.79
CA LYS A 190 3.30 13.84 12.14
C LYS A 190 2.62 12.48 12.17
N TYR A 191 1.96 12.05 11.09
CA TYR A 191 1.43 10.70 10.99
C TYR A 191 2.48 9.62 11.30
N GLY A 192 3.76 9.84 10.97
CA GLY A 192 4.84 8.91 11.29
C GLY A 192 5.21 8.86 12.79
N LYS A 193 4.97 9.95 13.52
CA LYS A 193 5.26 10.12 14.95
C LYS A 193 4.24 11.12 15.55
N PRO A 194 3.08 10.66 16.04
CA PRO A 194 1.97 11.53 16.43
C PRO A 194 2.32 12.56 17.52
N ASP A 195 3.22 12.19 18.42
CA ASP A 195 3.74 12.99 19.53
C ASP A 195 4.88 13.93 19.13
N ALA A 196 5.26 13.98 17.84
CA ALA A 196 6.34 14.85 17.37
C ALA A 196 6.04 16.34 17.58
N THR A 197 7.09 17.05 17.98
CA THR A 197 7.14 18.51 18.08
C THR A 197 7.19 19.17 16.70
N ASP A 198 6.83 20.45 16.60
CA ASP A 198 6.89 21.19 15.34
C ASP A 198 8.35 21.30 14.83
N GLU A 199 9.32 21.36 15.75
CA GLU A 199 10.75 21.34 15.43
C GLU A 199 11.17 20.01 14.78
N GLU A 200 10.69 18.87 15.28
CA GLU A 200 10.95 17.55 14.69
C GLU A 200 10.33 17.43 13.30
N VAL A 201 9.13 17.98 13.10
CA VAL A 201 8.47 18.03 11.77
C VAL A 201 9.29 18.84 10.78
N ILE A 202 9.77 20.02 11.20
CA ILE A 202 10.62 20.87 10.35
C ILE A 202 11.95 20.18 10.05
N ALA A 203 12.57 19.54 11.05
CA ALA A 203 13.81 18.79 10.86
C ALA A 203 13.63 17.64 9.86
N ALA A 204 12.55 16.86 9.97
CA ALA A 204 12.22 15.78 9.06
C ALA A 204 12.03 16.28 7.61
N ALA A 205 11.28 17.38 7.44
CA ALA A 205 11.08 17.99 6.13
C ALA A 205 12.39 18.52 5.51
N LYS A 206 13.29 19.06 6.31
CA LYS A 206 14.61 19.53 5.85
C LYS A 206 15.52 18.39 5.43
N MET A 207 15.48 17.25 6.12
CA MET A 207 16.30 16.07 5.77
C MET A 207 16.00 15.52 4.37
N VAL A 208 14.77 15.70 3.89
CA VAL A 208 14.32 15.24 2.58
C VAL A 208 14.07 16.38 1.59
N ASP A 209 14.57 17.58 1.88
CA ASP A 209 14.56 18.73 0.96
C ASP A 209 13.14 19.18 0.52
N VAL A 210 12.13 19.03 1.40
CA VAL A 210 10.74 19.47 1.13
C VAL A 210 10.32 20.71 1.92
N HIS A 211 11.17 21.17 2.83
CA HIS A 211 10.89 22.33 3.69
C HIS A 211 10.60 23.61 2.91
N ASP A 212 11.47 23.97 1.97
CA ASP A 212 11.34 25.22 1.22
C ASP A 212 10.10 25.22 0.33
N PHE A 213 9.75 24.04 -0.22
CA PHE A 213 8.49 23.86 -0.93
C PHE A 213 7.29 24.11 -0.02
N ILE A 214 7.25 23.48 1.17
CA ILE A 214 6.15 23.66 2.13
C ILE A 214 6.03 25.14 2.53
N MET A 215 7.16 25.81 2.79
CA MET A 215 7.18 27.23 3.18
C MET A 215 6.79 28.18 2.05
N SER A 216 6.92 27.76 0.78
CA SER A 216 6.44 28.57 -0.35
C SER A 216 4.91 28.56 -0.50
N GLN A 217 4.21 27.64 0.18
CA GLN A 217 2.76 27.59 0.19
C GLN A 217 2.16 28.73 1.06
N PRO A 218 0.96 29.24 0.72
CA PRO A 218 0.36 30.40 1.41
C PRO A 218 0.24 30.28 2.93
N LYS A 219 0.13 29.06 3.47
CA LYS A 219 0.00 28.79 4.92
C LYS A 219 1.16 27.95 5.47
N GLY A 220 2.25 27.79 4.71
CA GLY A 220 3.38 26.96 5.15
C GLY A 220 2.95 25.54 5.51
N TYR A 221 3.39 25.07 6.69
CA TYR A 221 3.04 23.75 7.24
C TYR A 221 1.55 23.56 7.55
N ASP A 222 0.80 24.64 7.76
CA ASP A 222 -0.64 24.62 8.03
C ASP A 222 -1.46 24.71 6.72
N THR A 223 -0.79 24.60 5.56
CA THR A 223 -1.48 24.44 4.27
C THR A 223 -2.21 23.11 4.25
N TYR A 224 -3.51 23.19 3.95
CA TYR A 224 -4.40 22.04 3.89
C TYR A 224 -4.28 21.32 2.55
N LEU A 225 -4.29 20.00 2.60
CA LEU A 225 -4.18 19.08 1.47
C LEU A 225 -5.47 18.25 1.41
N ASP A 226 -6.04 18.17 0.22
CA ASP A 226 -7.16 17.26 -0.06
C ASP A 226 -6.68 15.82 -0.22
N ASP A 227 -7.62 14.87 -0.25
CA ASP A 227 -7.30 13.45 -0.31
C ASP A 227 -6.44 13.09 -1.52
N GLY A 228 -5.41 12.28 -1.30
CA GLY A 228 -4.41 11.94 -2.32
C GLY A 228 -3.51 13.12 -2.74
N GLY A 229 -3.65 14.30 -2.13
CA GLY A 229 -2.82 15.47 -2.38
C GLY A 229 -2.87 15.97 -3.82
N GLY A 230 -4.07 16.09 -4.42
CA GLY A 230 -4.25 16.41 -5.85
C GLY A 230 -3.47 17.63 -6.38
N ASN A 231 -3.16 18.59 -5.50
CA ASN A 231 -2.42 19.82 -5.85
C ASN A 231 -0.88 19.66 -5.83
N LEU A 232 -0.37 18.47 -5.51
CA LEU A 232 1.07 18.18 -5.42
C LEU A 232 1.54 17.38 -6.64
N SER A 233 2.76 17.67 -7.11
CA SER A 233 3.44 16.80 -8.06
C SER A 233 3.75 15.43 -7.45
N GLN A 234 3.97 14.41 -8.28
CA GLN A 234 4.33 13.07 -7.78
C GLN A 234 5.59 13.10 -6.90
N GLY A 235 6.62 13.84 -7.33
CA GLY A 235 7.84 13.98 -6.55
C GLY A 235 7.62 14.71 -5.22
N GLN A 236 6.78 15.75 -5.18
CA GLN A 236 6.42 16.41 -3.91
C GLN A 236 5.69 15.46 -2.96
N LYS A 237 4.75 14.64 -3.46
CA LYS A 237 4.09 13.60 -2.65
C LYS A 237 5.10 12.59 -2.10
N GLN A 238 6.08 12.19 -2.91
CA GLN A 238 7.16 11.31 -2.45
C GLN A 238 7.96 11.94 -1.32
N LEU A 239 8.40 13.19 -1.47
CA LEU A 239 9.18 13.86 -0.44
C LEU A 239 8.38 14.03 0.87
N VAL A 240 7.07 14.32 0.80
CA VAL A 240 6.19 14.33 1.99
C VAL A 240 6.12 12.94 2.63
N SER A 241 5.97 11.87 1.82
CA SER A 241 6.00 10.49 2.30
C SER A 241 7.35 10.12 2.93
N PHE A 242 8.46 10.63 2.39
CA PHE A 242 9.80 10.40 2.95
C PHE A 242 9.98 11.13 4.28
N ALA A 243 9.48 12.36 4.41
CA ALA A 243 9.46 13.10 5.67
C ALA A 243 8.65 12.35 6.74
N ARG A 244 7.50 11.78 6.35
CA ARG A 244 6.66 10.92 7.21
C ARG A 244 7.37 9.63 7.63
N ALA A 245 8.15 9.03 6.74
CA ALA A 245 8.92 7.83 7.07
C ALA A 245 10.11 8.15 8.01
N ILE A 246 10.84 9.24 7.76
CA ILE A 246 12.08 9.56 8.49
C ILE A 246 11.81 10.13 9.88
N ILE A 247 10.70 10.85 10.12
CA ILE A 247 10.38 11.39 11.45
C ILE A 247 10.17 10.28 12.49
N ARG A 248 9.74 9.09 12.05
CA ARG A 248 9.63 7.90 12.89
C ARG A 248 11.00 7.32 13.27
N ASN A 249 12.04 7.64 12.50
CA ASN A 249 13.39 7.10 12.60
C ASN A 249 13.42 5.55 12.74
N PRO A 250 12.87 4.82 11.76
CA PRO A 250 12.78 3.36 11.82
C PRO A 250 14.16 2.69 11.70
N ALA A 251 14.31 1.53 12.34
CA ALA A 251 15.52 0.72 12.25
C ALA A 251 15.60 -0.07 10.92
N ILE A 252 14.43 -0.45 10.39
CA ILE A 252 14.29 -1.10 9.09
C ILE A 252 13.50 -0.17 8.16
N LEU A 253 14.02 0.08 6.97
CA LEU A 253 13.37 0.93 5.97
C LEU A 253 13.08 0.13 4.70
N ILE A 254 11.86 0.21 4.21
CA ILE A 254 11.40 -0.47 3.00
C ILE A 254 11.00 0.59 1.99
N LEU A 255 11.58 0.51 0.79
CA LEU A 255 11.25 1.38 -0.33
C LEU A 255 10.78 0.52 -1.49
N ASP A 256 9.51 0.67 -1.85
CA ASP A 256 8.91 0.03 -3.01
C ASP A 256 8.91 1.05 -4.15
N GLU A 257 9.87 1.01 -5.07
CA GLU A 257 10.13 2.11 -6.02
C GLU A 257 9.54 1.81 -7.41
N ALA A 258 8.58 2.61 -7.88
CA ALA A 258 8.38 2.82 -9.33
C ALA A 258 8.21 4.31 -9.63
N THR A 259 8.99 4.81 -10.58
CA THR A 259 9.16 6.25 -10.81
C THR A 259 9.11 6.59 -12.30
N SER A 260 8.10 6.07 -13.01
CA SER A 260 7.97 6.30 -14.45
C SER A 260 7.44 7.69 -14.82
N SER A 261 7.32 8.66 -13.89
CA SER A 261 6.62 9.93 -14.15
C SER A 261 7.10 11.15 -13.35
N ILE A 262 8.37 11.20 -12.95
CA ILE A 262 8.94 12.35 -12.22
C ILE A 262 9.68 13.27 -13.21
N ASP A 263 9.49 14.57 -13.09
CA ASP A 263 10.24 15.59 -13.82
C ASP A 263 11.74 15.58 -13.42
N THR A 264 12.62 15.89 -14.38
CA THR A 264 14.08 15.74 -14.23
C THR A 264 14.68 16.58 -13.09
N GLU A 265 14.06 17.71 -12.73
CA GLU A 265 14.54 18.57 -11.64
C GLU A 265 14.18 17.97 -10.27
N THR A 266 12.92 17.55 -10.07
CA THR A 266 12.49 16.91 -8.82
C THR A 266 13.15 15.54 -8.62
N GLU A 267 13.52 14.87 -9.71
CA GLU A 267 14.20 13.58 -9.67
C GLU A 267 15.52 13.60 -8.89
N ALA A 268 16.36 14.61 -9.10
CA ALA A 268 17.63 14.73 -8.40
C ALA A 268 17.43 14.93 -6.89
N ILE A 269 16.42 15.72 -6.52
CA ILE A 269 16.04 15.98 -5.13
C ILE A 269 15.56 14.69 -4.46
N VAL A 270 14.67 13.95 -5.13
CA VAL A 270 14.16 12.65 -4.65
C VAL A 270 15.30 11.65 -4.45
N GLN A 271 16.24 11.54 -5.39
CA GLN A 271 17.38 10.63 -5.25
C GLN A 271 18.30 10.99 -4.08
N LYS A 272 18.55 12.29 -3.87
CA LYS A 272 19.30 12.78 -2.70
C LYS A 272 18.57 12.43 -1.40
N ALA A 273 17.24 12.60 -1.37
CA ALA A 273 16.44 12.24 -0.21
C ALA A 273 16.47 10.72 0.06
N ILE A 274 16.38 9.87 -0.97
CA ILE A 274 16.54 8.41 -0.84
C ILE A 274 17.88 8.06 -0.20
N ALA A 275 18.99 8.65 -0.67
CA ALA A 275 20.31 8.40 -0.08
C ALA A 275 20.38 8.77 1.42
N VAL A 276 19.71 9.86 1.83
CA VAL A 276 19.58 10.24 3.25
C VAL A 276 18.73 9.24 4.03
N LEU A 277 17.64 8.76 3.44
CA LEU A 277 16.73 7.77 4.02
C LEU A 277 17.44 6.45 4.31
N LEU A 278 18.20 5.93 3.34
CA LEU A 278 18.89 4.63 3.44
C LEU A 278 20.07 4.67 4.42
N LYS A 279 20.70 5.83 4.61
CA LYS A 279 21.94 5.94 5.38
C LYS A 279 21.78 5.49 6.83
N GLY A 280 22.59 4.51 7.23
CA GLY A 280 22.71 4.05 8.62
C GLY A 280 21.57 3.17 9.11
N ARG A 281 20.74 2.66 8.20
CA ARG A 281 19.58 1.80 8.49
C ARG A 281 19.72 0.48 7.74
N THR A 282 19.07 -0.57 8.24
CA THR A 282 18.84 -1.74 7.39
C THR A 282 17.76 -1.35 6.40
N SER A 283 18.07 -1.41 5.10
CA SER A 283 17.11 -1.00 4.08
C SER A 283 16.88 -2.10 3.05
N ILE A 284 15.63 -2.24 2.65
CA ILE A 284 15.21 -3.15 1.57
C ILE A 284 14.55 -2.30 0.50
N VAL A 285 15.15 -2.27 -0.68
CA VAL A 285 14.66 -1.52 -1.82
C VAL A 285 14.16 -2.50 -2.87
N ILE A 286 12.87 -2.47 -3.19
CA ILE A 286 12.35 -3.08 -4.42
C ILE A 286 12.64 -2.07 -5.54
N ALA A 287 13.74 -2.30 -6.23
CA ALA A 287 14.32 -1.27 -7.08
C ALA A 287 13.96 -1.49 -8.56
N HIS A 288 13.41 -0.45 -9.18
CA HIS A 288 13.27 -0.34 -10.63
C HIS A 288 14.28 0.65 -11.26
N ARG A 289 15.00 1.43 -10.44
CA ARG A 289 16.03 2.36 -10.88
C ARG A 289 17.44 1.80 -10.76
N LEU A 290 18.23 1.98 -11.82
CA LEU A 290 19.65 1.59 -11.87
C LEU A 290 20.47 2.27 -10.78
N SER A 291 20.27 3.57 -10.54
CA SER A 291 21.03 4.31 -9.53
C SER A 291 20.87 3.72 -8.13
N THR A 292 19.66 3.30 -7.76
CA THR A 292 19.37 2.72 -6.45
C THR A 292 19.91 1.30 -6.34
N ILE A 293 19.84 0.52 -7.42
CA ILE A 293 20.41 -0.83 -7.49
C ILE A 293 21.94 -0.81 -7.35
N VAL A 294 22.62 0.02 -8.15
CA VAL A 294 24.10 0.06 -8.23
C VAL A 294 24.72 0.51 -6.90
N ASN A 295 24.04 1.40 -6.17
CA ASN A 295 24.54 1.92 -4.89
C ASN A 295 24.18 1.05 -3.68
N SER A 296 23.47 -0.07 -3.86
CA SER A 296 23.13 -0.98 -2.76
C SER A 296 24.32 -1.85 -2.38
N ASP A 297 24.47 -2.14 -1.09
CA ASP A 297 25.56 -2.97 -0.57
C ASP A 297 25.46 -4.42 -1.08
N ARG A 298 24.21 -4.88 -1.29
CA ARG A 298 23.88 -6.22 -1.77
C ARG A 298 22.65 -6.17 -2.66
N ILE A 299 22.61 -7.02 -3.66
CA ILE A 299 21.54 -7.16 -4.65
C ILE A 299 21.10 -8.62 -4.65
N LEU A 300 19.79 -8.82 -4.49
CA LEU A 300 19.11 -10.11 -4.54
C LEU A 300 18.28 -10.17 -5.81
N VAL A 301 18.62 -11.10 -6.71
CA VAL A 301 17.82 -11.34 -7.92
C VAL A 301 16.83 -12.46 -7.61
N MET A 302 15.56 -12.12 -7.69
CA MET A 302 14.46 -13.07 -7.52
C MET A 302 13.87 -13.46 -8.87
N ASP A 303 13.63 -14.76 -9.05
CA ASP A 303 12.92 -15.32 -10.18
C ASP A 303 11.97 -16.43 -9.71
N HIS A 304 10.70 -16.35 -10.13
CA HIS A 304 9.64 -17.30 -9.74
C HIS A 304 9.68 -17.73 -8.27
N GLY A 305 9.77 -16.79 -7.33
CA GLY A 305 9.75 -17.08 -5.89
C GLY A 305 11.05 -17.62 -5.29
N ASN A 306 12.12 -17.76 -6.10
CA ASN A 306 13.44 -18.20 -5.67
C ASN A 306 14.48 -17.09 -5.81
N VAL A 307 15.54 -17.17 -5.00
CA VAL A 307 16.74 -16.34 -5.21
C VAL A 307 17.64 -17.05 -6.22
N VAL A 308 17.87 -16.42 -7.37
CA VAL A 308 18.72 -16.98 -8.43
C VAL A 308 20.14 -16.43 -8.40
N GLU A 309 20.31 -15.18 -7.95
CA GLU A 309 21.62 -14.55 -7.79
C GLU A 309 21.65 -13.64 -6.57
N ASP A 310 22.84 -13.51 -6.00
CA ASP A 310 23.07 -12.77 -4.77
C ASP A 310 24.52 -12.25 -4.73
N GLY A 311 24.68 -10.94 -4.65
CA GLY A 311 25.99 -10.31 -4.62
C GLY A 311 25.93 -8.80 -4.72
N ASN A 312 27.07 -8.14 -4.87
CA ASN A 312 27.11 -6.71 -5.20
C ASN A 312 27.03 -6.50 -6.73
N HIS A 313 26.79 -5.25 -7.14
CA HIS A 313 26.67 -4.88 -8.56
C HIS A 313 27.83 -5.41 -9.40
N LYS A 314 29.07 -5.18 -8.97
CA LYS A 314 30.27 -5.57 -9.71
C LYS A 314 30.34 -7.07 -9.93
N THR A 315 30.18 -7.86 -8.87
CA THR A 315 30.24 -9.32 -8.93
C THR A 315 29.15 -9.88 -9.83
N LEU A 316 27.92 -9.36 -9.74
CA LEU A 316 26.81 -9.83 -10.56
C LEU A 316 26.94 -9.43 -12.05
N MET A 317 27.53 -8.26 -12.34
CA MET A 317 27.84 -7.86 -13.72
C MET A 317 28.91 -8.74 -14.37
N GLU A 318 29.93 -9.14 -13.60
CA GLU A 318 30.99 -10.04 -14.08
C GLU A 318 30.48 -11.45 -14.38
N GLN A 319 29.48 -11.94 -13.63
CA GLN A 319 28.85 -13.24 -13.82
C GLN A 319 28.05 -13.36 -15.13
N LYS A 320 27.62 -12.22 -15.71
CA LYS A 320 26.81 -12.17 -16.95
C LYS A 320 25.55 -13.03 -16.90
N GLY A 321 24.95 -13.18 -15.72
CA GLY A 321 23.76 -13.98 -15.50
C GLY A 321 22.45 -13.18 -15.58
N ALA A 322 21.46 -13.56 -14.78
CA ALA A 322 20.12 -12.97 -14.75
C ALA A 322 20.17 -11.46 -14.43
N TYR A 323 20.99 -11.04 -13.45
CA TYR A 323 21.18 -9.63 -13.12
C TYR A 323 21.70 -8.84 -14.33
N TYR A 324 22.76 -9.33 -14.97
CA TYR A 324 23.38 -8.67 -16.12
C TYR A 324 22.38 -8.50 -17.26
N ASN A 325 21.59 -9.54 -17.55
CA ASN A 325 20.57 -9.48 -18.58
C ASN A 325 19.48 -8.46 -18.23
N LEU A 326 19.00 -8.46 -16.98
CA LEU A 326 18.02 -7.48 -16.49
C LEU A 326 18.57 -6.06 -16.60
N TYR A 327 19.82 -5.85 -16.18
CA TYR A 327 20.51 -4.57 -16.23
C TYR A 327 20.66 -4.07 -17.66
N MET A 328 21.19 -4.89 -18.56
CA MET A 328 21.39 -4.55 -19.98
C MET A 328 20.07 -4.34 -20.72
N ASN A 329 19.02 -5.09 -20.36
CA ASN A 329 17.69 -4.92 -20.93
C ASN A 329 17.11 -3.52 -20.66
N GLN A 330 17.48 -2.86 -19.56
CA GLN A 330 17.05 -1.48 -19.30
C GLN A 330 17.68 -0.45 -20.25
N PHE A 331 18.75 -0.80 -20.96
CA PHE A 331 19.37 0.05 -21.96
C PHE A 331 19.08 -0.39 -23.40
N LYS A 332 18.10 -1.29 -23.61
CA LYS A 332 17.78 -1.84 -24.95
C LYS A 332 17.45 -0.78 -26.01
N ASP A 333 16.95 0.38 -25.60
CA ASP A 333 16.62 1.50 -26.50
C ASP A 333 17.84 2.40 -26.81
N LEU A 334 18.97 2.18 -26.14
CA LEU A 334 20.25 2.86 -26.38
C LEU A 334 21.12 2.00 -27.30
N SER A 335 21.88 2.63 -28.20
CA SER A 335 22.84 1.91 -29.05
C SER A 335 23.91 1.22 -28.20
N ILE A 336 24.48 0.10 -28.68
CA ILE A 336 25.52 -0.66 -27.94
C ILE A 336 26.66 0.26 -27.46
N GLN A 337 27.03 1.27 -28.26
CA GLN A 337 28.06 2.24 -27.91
C GLN A 337 27.62 3.12 -26.72
N GLU A 338 26.39 3.60 -26.73
CA GLU A 338 25.80 4.39 -25.62
C GLU A 338 25.58 3.54 -24.36
N GLN A 339 25.28 2.24 -24.50
CA GLN A 339 25.23 1.31 -23.36
C GLN A 339 26.60 1.18 -22.70
N PHE A 340 27.65 1.02 -23.50
CA PHE A 340 29.03 0.94 -23.01
C PHE A 340 29.53 2.27 -22.43
N ASP A 341 29.15 3.40 -23.02
CA ASP A 341 29.54 4.74 -22.54
C ASP A 341 28.78 5.12 -21.25
N ALA A 342 27.49 4.76 -21.13
CA ALA A 342 26.72 4.89 -19.89
C ALA A 342 27.29 4.00 -18.78
N TYR A 343 27.67 2.77 -19.09
CA TYR A 343 28.34 1.86 -18.17
C TYR A 343 29.68 2.44 -17.67
N LYS A 344 30.53 2.97 -18.57
CA LYS A 344 31.80 3.60 -18.20
C LYS A 344 31.61 4.87 -17.37
N SER A 345 30.72 5.76 -17.78
CA SER A 345 30.44 7.01 -17.04
C SER A 345 29.93 6.77 -15.62
N GLN A 346 29.10 5.74 -15.42
CA GLN A 346 28.52 5.44 -14.12
C GLN A 346 29.49 4.73 -13.15
N ILE A 347 30.48 4.00 -13.66
CA ILE A 347 31.45 3.24 -12.84
C ILE A 347 32.76 4.03 -12.62
N GLU A 348 33.32 4.68 -13.64
CA GLU A 348 34.63 5.33 -13.54
C GLU A 348 34.57 6.72 -12.87
N ASP A 349 33.48 7.47 -13.04
CA ASP A 349 33.40 8.87 -12.59
C ASP A 349 32.81 9.04 -11.18
N LYS A 350 32.19 7.99 -10.61
CA LYS A 350 31.45 8.08 -9.33
C LYS A 350 32.12 7.49 -8.09
N LYS A 351 33.37 7.02 -8.16
CA LYS A 351 34.04 6.35 -7.00
C LYS A 351 33.10 5.34 -6.31
N VAL A 352 32.42 4.52 -7.09
CA VAL A 352 31.63 3.40 -6.57
C VAL A 352 32.58 2.54 -5.73
N LYS A 353 32.21 2.23 -4.48
CA LYS A 353 33.07 1.42 -3.58
C LYS A 353 33.48 0.15 -4.31
N ILE A 354 34.79 0.04 -4.57
CA ILE A 354 35.45 -1.08 -5.26
C ILE A 354 35.56 -2.27 -4.32
#